data_AF-A0A562WH25-F1
#
_entry.id   AF-A0A562WH25-F1
#
_cell.length_a   1.000
_cell.length_b   1.000
_cell.length_c   1.000
_cell.angle_alpha   90.00
_cell.angle_beta   90.00
_cell.angle_gamma   90.00
#
_symmetry.space_group_name_H-M   'P 1'
#
loop_
_entity.id
_entity.type
_entity.pdbx_description
1 polymer ?
#
loop_
_entity_poly.entity_id
_entity_poly.type
_entity_poly.pdbx_seq_one_letter_code
_entity_poly.pdbx_strand_id
1 'polypeptide(L)' 'MGKLRLVASQEVQEMLGVSRTRTYQITNSKTFPDPVAVLSVGRIWRTEDVERWIKEHRPDLHDPAQ' A
#
# COMPACT_ATOMS: atom_id res chain seq x y z
N MET A 1 -16.07 18.91 -0.17
CA MET A 1 -15.98 17.49 0.25
C MET A 1 -14.88 16.83 -0.59
N GLY A 2 -13.76 16.42 0.00
CA GLY A 2 -12.69 15.73 -0.73
C GLY A 2 -13.11 14.30 -1.07
N LYS A 3 -12.67 13.78 -2.23
CA LYS A 3 -12.94 12.39 -2.65
C LYS A 3 -12.05 11.45 -1.82
N LEU A 4 -12.66 10.54 -1.06
CA LEU A 4 -11.92 9.50 -0.34
C LEU A 4 -11.32 8.52 -1.36
N ARG A 5 -9.99 8.38 -1.35
CA ARG A 5 -9.27 7.41 -2.20
C ARG A 5 -8.91 6.18 -1.37
N LEU A 6 -9.34 5.02 -1.85
CA LEU A 6 -9.15 3.73 -1.20
C LEU A 6 -8.48 2.75 -2.16
N VAL A 7 -7.69 1.85 -1.61
CA VAL A 7 -6.99 0.78 -2.33
C VAL A 7 -7.16 -0.53 -1.59
N ALA A 8 -7.29 -1.63 -2.33
CA ALA A 8 -7.23 -2.97 -1.80
C ALA A 8 -5.80 -3.54 -2.00
N SER A 9 -5.62 -4.80 -1.60
CA SER A 9 -4.30 -5.45 -1.62
C SER A 9 -3.70 -5.52 -3.03
N GLN A 10 -4.54 -5.62 -4.06
CA GLN A 10 -4.08 -5.67 -5.45
C GLN A 10 -3.49 -4.33 -5.90
N GLU A 11 -4.17 -3.22 -5.64
CA GLU A 11 -3.66 -1.89 -5.99
C GLU A 11 -2.40 -1.57 -5.17
N VAL A 12 -2.33 -1.98 -3.90
CA VAL A 12 -1.11 -1.86 -3.09
C VAL A 12 0.04 -2.65 -3.72
N GLN A 13 -0.22 -3.84 -4.25
CA GLN A 13 0.79 -4.62 -4.98
C GLN A 13 1.31 -3.86 -6.22
N GLU A 14 0.40 -3.31 -7.01
CA GLU A 14 0.74 -2.54 -8.23
C GLU A 14 1.56 -1.30 -7.87
N MET A 15 1.17 -0.57 -6.81
CA MET A 15 1.91 0.59 -6.31
C MET A 15 3.32 0.25 -5.82
N LEU A 16 3.50 -0.94 -5.23
CA LEU A 16 4.80 -1.40 -4.72
C LEU A 16 5.69 -2.04 -5.80
N GLY A 17 5.11 -2.46 -6.94
CA GLY A 17 5.84 -3.19 -7.99
C GLY A 17 6.42 -4.54 -7.54
N VAL A 18 5.81 -5.19 -6.53
CA VAL A 18 6.33 -6.45 -5.96
C VAL A 18 5.39 -7.63 -6.17
N SER A 19 5.86 -8.84 -5.83
CA SER A 19 5.02 -10.04 -5.86
C SER A 19 3.92 -10.01 -4.80
N ARG A 20 2.82 -10.74 -5.04
CA ARG A 20 1.70 -10.90 -4.08
C ARG A 20 2.16 -11.32 -2.69
N THR A 21 3.07 -12.30 -2.61
CA THR A 21 3.63 -12.79 -1.34
C THR A 21 4.37 -11.68 -0.60
N ARG A 22 5.14 -10.87 -1.33
CA ARG A 22 5.87 -9.74 -0.75
C ARG A 22 4.91 -8.64 -0.29
N THR A 23 3.87 -8.33 -1.05
CA THR A 23 2.80 -7.41 -0.63
C THR A 23 2.13 -7.88 0.65
N TYR A 24 1.81 -9.17 0.76
CA TYR A 24 1.22 -9.72 1.99
C TYR A 24 2.15 -9.57 3.20
N GLN A 25 3.45 -9.84 3.06
CA GLN A 25 4.41 -9.62 4.15
C GLN A 25 4.48 -8.15 4.58
N ILE A 26 4.53 -7.22 3.61
CA ILE A 26 4.59 -5.79 3.87
C ILE A 26 3.31 -5.32 4.56
N THR A 27 2.14 -5.67 4.03
CA THR A 27 0.84 -5.25 4.57
C THR A 27 0.48 -5.86 5.94
N ASN A 28 1.21 -6.88 6.40
CA ASN A 28 1.12 -7.40 7.76
C ASN A 28 2.25 -6.88 8.68
N SER A 29 3.17 -6.06 8.17
CA SER A 29 4.22 -5.43 8.99
C SER A 29 3.63 -4.38 9.91
N LYS A 30 4.19 -4.24 11.12
CA LYS A 30 3.80 -3.20 12.09
C LYS A 30 4.06 -1.77 11.61
N THR A 31 4.94 -1.60 10.62
CA THR A 31 5.26 -0.29 10.05
C THR A 31 4.28 0.12 8.96
N PHE A 32 3.52 -0.82 8.38
CA PHE A 32 2.57 -0.53 7.32
C PHE A 32 1.26 0.03 7.90
N PRO A 33 0.56 0.92 7.19
CA PRO A 33 -0.69 1.50 7.68
C PRO A 33 -1.76 0.47 8.05
N ASP A 34 -2.51 0.76 9.10
CA ASP A 34 -3.67 -0.03 9.47
C ASP A 34 -4.78 0.11 8.41
N PRO A 35 -5.51 -0.98 8.10
CA PRO A 35 -6.62 -0.92 7.17
C PRO A 35 -7.78 -0.13 7.75
N VAL A 36 -8.44 0.67 6.93
CA VAL A 36 -9.65 1.42 7.30
C VAL A 36 -10.91 0.58 7.23
N ALA A 37 -10.87 -0.55 6.52
CA ALA A 37 -11.95 -1.52 6.49
C ALA A 37 -11.43 -2.92 6.16
N VAL A 38 -12.17 -3.93 6.60
CA VAL A 38 -11.98 -5.33 6.21
C VAL A 38 -13.29 -5.82 5.61
N LEU A 39 -13.26 -6.19 4.34
CA LEU A 39 -14.39 -6.65 3.54
C LEU A 39 -14.16 -8.10 3.10
N SER A 40 -15.18 -8.74 2.50
CA SER A 40 -15.04 -10.08 1.93
C SER A 40 -13.94 -10.18 0.86
N VAL A 41 -13.66 -9.06 0.17
CA VAL A 41 -12.58 -8.94 -0.83
C VAL A 41 -11.19 -8.78 -0.20
N GLY A 42 -11.12 -8.46 1.09
CA GLY A 42 -9.87 -8.26 1.83
C GLY A 42 -9.80 -6.92 2.58
N ARG A 43 -8.59 -6.55 2.96
CA ARG A 43 -8.28 -5.31 3.67
C ARG A 43 -8.25 -4.12 2.70
N ILE A 44 -8.76 -2.99 3.17
CA ILE A 44 -8.84 -1.73 2.43
C ILE A 44 -8.07 -0.66 3.20
N TRP A 45 -7.24 0.10 2.49
CA TRP A 45 -6.44 1.20 3.05
C TRP A 45 -6.80 2.52 2.40
N ARG A 46 -6.45 3.63 3.06
CA ARG A 46 -6.43 4.95 2.43
C ARG A 46 -5.24 5.03 1.50
N THR A 47 -5.48 5.48 0.27
CA THR A 47 -4.41 5.62 -0.72
C THR A 47 -3.31 6.56 -0.20
N GLU A 48 -3.67 7.64 0.48
CA GLU A 48 -2.72 8.63 1.02
C GLU A 48 -1.77 8.05 2.06
N ASP A 49 -2.25 7.14 2.92
CA ASP A 49 -1.42 6.51 3.94
C ASP A 49 -0.42 5.54 3.31
N VAL A 50 -0.84 4.81 2.27
CA VAL A 50 0.04 3.92 1.49
C VAL A 50 1.08 4.71 0.72
N GLU A 51 0.70 5.79 0.05
CA GLU A 51 1.63 6.68 -0.68
C GLU A 51 2.69 7.27 0.27
N ARG A 52 2.27 7.77 1.44
CA ARG A 52 3.19 8.28 2.46
C ARG A 52 4.15 7.20 2.94
N TRP A 53 3.64 6.01 3.23
CA TRP A 53 4.47 4.89 3.65
C TRP A 53 5.52 4.50 2.61
N ILE A 54 5.13 4.41 1.33
CA ILE A 54 6.04 4.11 0.22
C ILE A 54 7.16 5.16 0.14
N LYS A 55 6.79 6.45 0.21
CA LYS A 55 7.76 7.55 0.17
C LYS A 55 8.77 7.49 1.32
N GLU A 56 8.34 7.09 2.52
CA GLU A 56 9.19 7.02 3.71
C GLU A 56 10.07 5.76 3.76
N HIS A 57 9.53 4.61 3.37
CA HIS A 57 10.17 3.31 3.58
C HIS A 57 10.81 2.71 2.34
N ARG A 58 10.49 3.23 1.15
CA ARG A 58 10.95 2.72 -0.15
C ARG A 58 11.41 3.85 -1.08
N PRO A 59 12.45 4.62 -0.69
CA PRO A 59 13.00 5.65 -1.54
C PRO A 59 13.57 5.09 -2.86
N ASP A 60 13.95 3.81 -2.88
CA ASP A 60 14.42 3.07 -4.05
C ASP A 60 13.36 2.90 -5.14
N LEU A 61 12.07 2.85 -4.78
CA LEU A 61 10.97 2.80 -5.76
C LEU A 61 10.74 4.15 -6.46
N HIS A 62 11.29 5.23 -5.91
CA HIS A 62 11.12 6.58 -6.45
C HIS A 62 12.31 7.03 -7.31
N ASP A 63 13.36 6.23 -7.42
CA ASP A 63 14.51 6.50 -8.30
C ASP A 63 14.29 5.82 -9.67
N PRO A 64 13.99 6.57 -10.74
CA PRO A 64 13.84 6.01 -12.08
C PRO A 64 15.17 5.57 -12.73
N ALA A 65 16.28 5.47 -11.98
CA ALA A 65 17.58 5.04 -12.48
C ALA A 65 17.93 3.59 -12.10
N GLN A 66 17.32 2.62 -12.78
CA GLN A 66 17.94 1.34 -13.18
C GLN A 66 17.38 0.90 -14.53
#